data_AF-A0A2G9RWC8-F1
#
_entry.id   AF-A0A2G9RWC8-F1
#
_cell.length_a   1.000
_cell.length_b   1.000
_cell.length_c   1.000
_cell.angle_alpha   90.00
_cell.angle_beta   90.00
_cell.angle_gamma   90.00
#
_symmetry.space_group_name_H-M   'P 1'
#
loop_
_entity.id
_entity.type
_entity.pdbx_description
1 polymer ?
#
loop_
_entity_poly.entity_id
_entity_poly.type
_entity_poly.pdbx_seq_one_letter_code
_entity_poly.pdbx_strand_id
1 'polypeptide(L)'
;MQAEFHACSVYIKLTRMCRTYVLCTKERGTEVASIRNEEKMNNKFKDPEFMSQFIDKYREMRNLWEVKHSAYYNKPVRKETLERLLAFVQTLIPEATMNILEREIGILRNMYRREHNKIQASLRSGASADDVY
;
A
#
# COMPACT_ATOMS: atom_id res chain seq x y z
N MET A 1 -25.52 -3.07 -10.74
CA MET A 1 -24.53 -4.00 -11.37
C MET A 1 -23.18 -3.33 -11.69
N GLN A 2 -22.87 -2.16 -11.11
CA GLN A 2 -21.63 -1.38 -11.35
C GLN A 2 -20.63 -1.46 -10.18
N ALA A 3 -21.07 -2.06 -9.07
CA ALA A 3 -20.25 -2.30 -7.88
C ALA A 3 -19.22 -3.42 -8.08
N GLU A 4 -19.50 -4.37 -8.98
CA GLU A 4 -18.62 -5.50 -9.31
C GLU A 4 -17.47 -5.08 -10.25
N PHE A 5 -17.68 -4.07 -11.12
CA PHE A 5 -16.62 -3.48 -11.95
C PHE A 5 -15.65 -2.57 -11.15
N HIS A 6 -16.12 -1.96 -10.06
CA HIS A 6 -15.24 -1.28 -9.09
C HIS A 6 -14.39 -2.26 -8.28
N ALA A 7 -14.82 -3.52 -8.17
CA ALA A 7 -14.02 -4.61 -7.65
C ALA A 7 -13.05 -5.21 -8.71
N CYS A 8 -13.30 -5.13 -10.02
CA CYS A 8 -12.35 -5.59 -11.05
C CYS A 8 -11.04 -4.77 -11.16
N SER A 9 -11.04 -3.49 -10.75
CA SER A 9 -9.81 -2.68 -10.60
C SER A 9 -8.92 -3.15 -9.43
N VAL A 10 -9.45 -4.01 -8.55
CA VAL A 10 -8.79 -4.48 -7.34
C VAL A 10 -7.67 -5.48 -7.66
N TYR A 11 -7.52 -5.99 -8.89
CA TYR A 11 -6.69 -7.18 -9.15
C TYR A 11 -5.63 -7.06 -10.27
N ILE A 12 -5.78 -6.24 -11.31
CA ILE A 12 -4.91 -6.35 -12.53
C ILE A 12 -3.42 -5.98 -12.28
N LYS A 13 -3.04 -5.35 -11.16
CA LYS A 13 -1.62 -5.04 -10.87
C LYS A 13 -1.05 -5.61 -9.57
N LEU A 14 -1.70 -6.49 -8.81
CA LEU A 14 -1.05 -7.06 -7.61
C LEU A 14 0.19 -7.92 -7.95
N THR A 15 0.22 -8.56 -9.13
CA THR A 15 1.39 -9.31 -9.64
C THR A 15 2.47 -8.41 -10.28
N ARG A 16 2.11 -7.19 -10.75
CA ARG A 16 3.07 -6.16 -11.21
C ARG A 16 3.57 -5.25 -10.07
N MET A 17 2.74 -5.02 -9.04
CA MET A 17 3.05 -4.25 -7.82
C MET A 17 4.21 -4.87 -7.04
N CYS A 18 4.26 -6.20 -6.90
CA CYS A 18 5.41 -6.89 -6.30
C CYS A 18 6.72 -6.65 -7.07
N ARG A 19 6.67 -6.60 -8.41
CA ARG A 19 7.85 -6.32 -9.26
C ARG A 19 8.35 -4.87 -9.13
N THR A 20 7.46 -3.90 -8.99
CA THR A 20 7.82 -2.48 -8.79
C THR A 20 8.17 -2.12 -7.35
N TYR A 21 7.69 -2.87 -6.35
CA TYR A 21 8.05 -2.67 -4.95
C TYR A 21 9.57 -2.88 -4.75
N VAL A 22 10.16 -3.86 -5.43
CA VAL A 22 11.61 -4.14 -5.41
C VAL A 22 12.46 -3.05 -6.09
N LEU A 23 11.92 -2.35 -7.10
CA LEU A 23 12.67 -1.33 -7.86
C LEU A 23 12.65 0.06 -7.20
N CYS A 24 11.61 0.40 -6.43
CA CYS A 24 11.42 1.76 -5.92
C CYS A 24 12.03 2.01 -4.51
N THR A 25 12.39 0.97 -3.76
CA THR A 25 13.13 1.12 -2.48
C THR A 25 14.60 1.52 -2.66
N LYS A 26 15.08 1.66 -3.91
CA LYS A 26 16.49 1.88 -4.25
C LYS A 26 16.91 3.37 -4.35
N GLU A 27 15.97 4.31 -4.38
CA GLU A 27 16.26 5.74 -4.66
C GLU A 27 16.17 6.70 -3.48
N ARG A 28 16.03 6.25 -2.23
CA ARG A 28 16.02 7.17 -1.07
C ARG A 28 17.07 6.79 -0.06
N GLY A 29 18.31 7.15 -0.37
CA GLY A 29 19.38 7.26 0.62
C GLY A 29 19.38 8.68 1.21
N THR A 30 19.16 8.80 2.53
CA THR A 30 19.81 9.80 3.39
C THR A 30 19.74 9.35 4.85
N GLU A 31 20.87 9.53 5.55
CA GLU A 31 21.35 8.98 6.84
C GLU A 31 20.42 9.27 8.05
N VAL A 32 20.39 8.53 9.19
CA VAL A 32 21.47 8.34 10.19
C VAL A 32 21.21 7.13 11.16
N ALA A 33 22.30 6.51 11.64
CA ALA A 33 22.53 5.72 12.88
C ALA A 33 21.73 4.43 13.25
N SER A 34 20.60 4.10 12.64
CA SER A 34 19.80 2.90 13.03
C SER A 34 19.69 1.79 11.96
N ILE A 35 20.56 1.87 10.95
CA ILE A 35 20.48 1.21 9.63
C ILE A 35 20.17 -0.30 9.68
N ARG A 36 20.59 -1.05 10.69
CA ARG A 36 20.37 -2.51 10.74
C ARG A 36 18.92 -2.94 10.97
N ASN A 37 18.14 -2.20 11.77
CA ASN A 37 16.77 -2.64 12.08
C ASN A 37 15.82 -2.20 10.97
N GLU A 38 15.95 -0.98 10.45
CA GLU A 38 15.10 -0.45 9.37
C GLU A 38 15.25 -1.24 8.06
N GLU A 39 16.46 -1.70 7.71
CA GLU A 39 16.69 -2.58 6.55
C GLU A 39 16.05 -3.97 6.71
N LYS A 40 16.06 -4.54 7.92
CA LYS A 40 15.39 -5.81 8.22
C LYS A 40 13.87 -5.69 8.08
N MET A 41 13.28 -4.60 8.55
CA MET A 41 11.84 -4.30 8.36
C MET A 41 11.50 -4.16 6.87
N ASN A 42 12.29 -3.39 6.12
CA ASN A 42 12.09 -3.18 4.68
C ASN A 42 12.19 -4.49 3.90
N ASN A 43 13.04 -5.42 4.32
CA ASN A 43 13.13 -6.72 3.67
C ASN A 43 11.90 -7.59 3.91
N LYS A 44 11.17 -7.42 5.03
CA LYS A 44 9.91 -8.13 5.27
C LYS A 44 8.77 -7.60 4.41
N PHE A 45 8.67 -6.28 4.22
CA PHE A 45 7.69 -5.72 3.28
C PHE A 45 7.98 -6.06 1.81
N LYS A 46 9.20 -6.51 1.46
CA LYS A 46 9.51 -7.06 0.13
C LYS A 46 9.03 -8.49 -0.07
N ASP A 47 8.65 -9.19 1.00
CA ASP A 47 8.09 -10.52 0.88
C ASP A 47 6.68 -10.44 0.26
N PRO A 48 6.44 -11.06 -0.90
CA PRO A 48 5.16 -10.95 -1.60
C PRO A 48 4.00 -11.54 -0.80
N GLU A 49 4.24 -12.58 -0.01
CA GLU A 49 3.21 -13.22 0.81
C GLU A 49 2.76 -12.29 1.93
N PHE A 50 3.71 -11.72 2.69
CA PHE A 50 3.41 -10.72 3.70
C PHE A 50 2.74 -9.47 3.10
N MET A 51 3.26 -8.94 2.00
CA MET A 51 2.69 -7.75 1.37
C MET A 51 1.25 -8.00 0.90
N SER A 52 0.94 -9.18 0.38
CA SER A 52 -0.44 -9.55 0.03
C SER A 52 -1.35 -9.50 1.25
N GLN A 53 -0.98 -10.18 2.34
CA GLN A 53 -1.76 -10.19 3.58
C GLN A 53 -1.92 -8.78 4.19
N PHE A 54 -0.86 -7.97 4.14
CA PHE A 54 -0.90 -6.58 4.59
C PHE A 54 -1.90 -5.75 3.78
N ILE A 55 -1.89 -5.89 2.44
CA ILE A 55 -2.83 -5.19 1.55
C ILE A 55 -4.26 -5.62 1.83
N ASP A 56 -4.50 -6.93 2.00
CA ASP A 56 -5.84 -7.45 2.28
C ASP A 56 -6.38 -6.89 3.60
N LYS A 57 -5.57 -6.89 4.66
CA LYS A 57 -5.94 -6.29 5.94
C LYS A 57 -6.15 -4.79 5.86
N TYR A 58 -5.30 -4.08 5.15
CA TYR A 58 -5.45 -2.64 4.95
C TYR A 58 -6.72 -2.30 4.15
N ARG A 59 -7.13 -3.16 3.22
CA ARG A 59 -8.35 -3.00 2.41
C ARG A 59 -9.62 -3.09 3.25
N GLU A 60 -9.66 -4.00 4.23
CA GLU A 60 -10.78 -4.13 5.19
C GLU A 60 -10.97 -2.83 6.02
N MET A 61 -9.89 -2.10 6.28
CA MET A 61 -9.87 -0.89 7.12
C MET A 61 -10.24 0.38 6.32
N ARG A 62 -11.48 0.43 5.84
CA ARG A 62 -11.98 1.49 4.93
C ARG A 62 -11.82 2.92 5.46
N ASN A 63 -12.00 3.12 6.76
CA ASN A 63 -11.79 4.42 7.42
C ASN A 63 -10.35 4.96 7.30
N LEU A 64 -9.37 4.11 6.94
CA LEU A 64 -8.02 4.57 6.68
C LEU A 64 -7.91 5.27 5.31
N TRP A 65 -8.55 4.77 4.25
CA TRP A 65 -8.30 5.21 2.87
C TRP A 65 -9.51 5.76 2.12
N GLU A 66 -10.73 5.46 2.57
CA GLU A 66 -11.96 5.93 1.94
C GLU A 66 -12.42 7.25 2.53
N VAL A 67 -12.20 8.34 1.80
CA VAL A 67 -12.56 9.71 2.25
C VAL A 67 -14.05 9.86 2.54
N LYS A 68 -14.91 9.13 1.80
CA LYS A 68 -16.37 9.15 1.99
C LYS A 68 -16.84 8.37 3.21
N HIS A 69 -15.97 7.58 3.85
CA HIS A 69 -16.32 6.80 5.03
C HIS A 69 -16.58 7.74 6.21
N SER A 70 -17.69 7.54 6.93
CA SER A 70 -18.10 8.41 8.04
C SER A 70 -17.02 8.57 9.12
N ALA A 71 -16.30 7.49 9.42
CA ALA A 71 -15.20 7.48 10.39
C ALA A 71 -13.84 7.98 9.83
N TYR A 72 -13.76 8.44 8.58
CA TYR A 72 -12.48 8.86 7.97
C TYR A 72 -11.82 10.04 8.69
N TYR A 73 -12.62 11.05 9.04
CA TYR A 73 -12.16 12.25 9.75
C TYR A 73 -12.17 12.09 11.28
N ASN A 74 -12.68 10.96 11.79
CA ASN A 74 -12.71 10.67 13.21
C ASN A 74 -11.34 10.21 13.69
N LYS A 75 -10.54 11.16 14.21
CA LYS A 75 -9.16 10.93 14.66
C LYS A 75 -9.00 9.75 15.64
N PRO A 76 -9.78 9.64 16.74
CA PRO A 76 -9.61 8.52 17.67
C PRO A 76 -9.91 7.16 17.02
N VAL A 77 -10.99 7.05 16.24
CA VAL A 77 -11.33 5.79 15.53
C VAL A 77 -10.27 5.42 14.50
N ARG A 78 -9.74 6.42 13.79
CA ARG A 78 -8.65 6.23 12.83
C ARG A 78 -7.38 5.74 13.52
N LYS A 79 -7.03 6.33 14.68
CA LYS A 79 -5.87 5.92 15.48
C LYS A 79 -6.01 4.49 15.97
N GLU A 80 -7.16 4.13 16.54
CA GLU A 80 -7.46 2.76 16.99
C GLU A 80 -7.31 1.75 15.84
N THR A 81 -7.76 2.12 14.64
CA THR A 81 -7.64 1.23 13.47
C THR A 81 -6.19 1.07 13.03
N LEU A 82 -5.39 2.15 13.08
CA LEU A 82 -3.95 2.06 12.83
C LEU A 82 -3.24 1.21 13.89
N GLU A 83 -3.64 1.29 15.15
CA GLU A 83 -3.09 0.44 16.23
C GLU A 83 -3.41 -1.04 16.01
N ARG A 84 -4.62 -1.36 15.52
CA ARG A 84 -4.98 -2.74 15.13
C ARG A 84 -4.13 -3.24 13.95
N LEU A 85 -3.90 -2.39 12.95
CA LEU A 85 -3.03 -2.73 11.83
C LEU A 85 -1.57 -2.90 12.28
N LEU A 86 -1.11 -2.06 13.20
CA LEU A 86 0.23 -2.17 13.78
C LEU A 86 0.40 -3.48 14.54
N ALA A 87 -0.58 -3.88 15.35
CA ALA A 87 -0.57 -5.15 16.05
C ALA A 87 -0.43 -6.33 15.08
N PHE A 88 -1.13 -6.29 13.93
CA PHE A 88 -0.96 -7.29 12.87
C PHE A 88 0.48 -7.32 12.34
N VAL A 89 1.05 -6.16 11.99
CA VAL A 89 2.44 -6.08 11.51
C VAL A 89 3.42 -6.59 12.57
N GLN A 90 3.18 -6.28 13.84
CA GLN A 90 4.04 -6.69 14.96
C GLN A 90 4.05 -8.20 15.19
N THR A 91 3.03 -8.95 14.74
CA THR A 91 3.05 -10.43 14.79
C THR A 91 4.20 -11.02 13.98
N LEU A 92 4.61 -10.33 12.91
CA LEU A 92 5.69 -10.76 12.01
C LEU A 92 6.96 -9.91 12.17
N ILE A 93 6.80 -8.67 12.63
CA ILE A 93 7.90 -7.74 12.83
C ILE A 93 7.72 -6.98 14.16
N PRO A 94 8.15 -7.59 15.28
CA PRO A 94 7.88 -7.07 16.64
C PRO A 94 8.37 -5.64 16.88
N GLU A 95 9.40 -5.20 16.16
CA GLU A 95 10.00 -3.88 16.28
C GLU A 95 9.24 -2.79 15.50
N ALA A 96 8.14 -3.15 14.82
CA ALA A 96 7.36 -2.19 14.06
C ALA A 96 6.79 -1.10 14.97
N THR A 97 6.99 0.15 14.56
CA THR A 97 6.45 1.33 15.22
C THR A 97 5.38 1.99 14.35
N MET A 98 4.52 2.81 14.98
CA MET A 98 3.48 3.55 14.27
C MET A 98 4.04 4.40 13.12
N ASN A 99 5.19 5.05 13.34
CA ASN A 99 5.84 5.89 12.33
C ASN A 99 6.20 5.08 11.06
N ILE A 100 6.77 3.89 11.24
CA ILE A 100 7.12 3.00 10.13
C ILE A 100 5.87 2.56 9.38
N LEU A 101 4.81 2.17 10.11
CA LEU A 101 3.54 1.77 9.49
C LEU A 101 2.93 2.90 8.65
N GLU A 102 2.87 4.12 9.19
CA GLU A 102 2.34 5.28 8.48
C GLU A 102 3.15 5.62 7.23
N ARG A 103 4.48 5.49 7.31
CA ARG A 103 5.39 5.64 6.16
C ARG A 103 5.08 4.62 5.08
N GLU A 104 4.94 3.34 5.42
CA GLU A 104 4.62 2.27 4.46
C GLU A 104 3.25 2.46 3.82
N ILE A 105 2.23 2.83 4.60
CA ILE A 105 0.91 3.19 4.08
C ILE A 105 1.03 4.37 3.08
N GLY A 106 1.85 5.37 3.39
CA GLY A 106 2.12 6.50 2.51
C GLY A 106 2.77 6.09 1.20
N ILE A 107 3.73 5.18 1.24
CA ILE A 107 4.39 4.60 0.06
C ILE A 107 3.37 3.85 -0.80
N LEU A 108 2.61 2.93 -0.18
CA LEU A 108 1.58 2.13 -0.84
C LEU A 108 0.55 3.01 -1.56
N ARG A 109 0.05 4.06 -0.90
CA ARG A 109 -0.90 5.02 -1.50
C ARG A 109 -0.32 5.75 -2.70
N ASN A 110 0.93 6.21 -2.58
CA ASN A 110 1.60 6.92 -3.67
C ASN A 110 1.83 6.00 -4.87
N MET A 111 2.24 4.75 -4.64
CA MET A 111 2.39 3.74 -5.69
C MET A 111 1.06 3.46 -6.37
N TYR A 112 0.00 3.18 -5.60
CA TYR A 112 -1.35 2.96 -6.13
C TYR A 112 -1.80 4.14 -7.00
N ARG A 113 -1.65 5.38 -6.50
CA ARG A 113 -2.04 6.58 -7.25
C ARG A 113 -1.29 6.73 -8.57
N ARG A 114 0.03 6.50 -8.58
CA ARG A 114 0.85 6.55 -9.80
C ARG A 114 0.40 5.50 -10.81
N GLU A 115 0.24 4.25 -10.36
CA GLU A 115 -0.15 3.14 -11.22
C GLU A 115 -1.57 3.28 -11.76
N HIS A 116 -2.50 3.78 -10.93
CA HIS A 116 -3.86 4.11 -11.34
C HIS A 116 -3.87 5.24 -12.38
N ASN A 117 -3.08 6.30 -12.17
CA ASN A 117 -3.00 7.40 -13.13
C ASN A 117 -2.44 6.97 -14.48
N LYS A 118 -1.47 6.04 -14.52
CA LYS A 118 -0.96 5.46 -15.78
C LYS A 118 -2.05 4.69 -16.53
N ILE A 119 -2.83 3.86 -15.84
CA ILE A 119 -3.95 3.11 -16.45
C ILE A 119 -4.99 4.08 -16.99
N GLN A 120 -5.37 5.08 -16.18
CA GLN A 120 -6.33 6.11 -16.60
C GLN A 120 -5.83 6.92 -17.80
N ALA A 121 -4.54 7.24 -17.86
CA ALA A 121 -3.93 7.93 -19.00
C ALA A 121 -3.95 7.07 -20.27
N SER A 122 -3.55 5.79 -20.16
CA SER A 122 -3.57 4.82 -21.27
C SER A 122 -4.98 4.62 -21.84
N LEU A 123 -5.99 4.50 -20.96
CA LEU A 123 -7.40 4.40 -21.36
C LEU A 123 -7.88 5.68 -22.08
N ARG A 124 -7.45 6.86 -21.63
CA ARG A 124 -7.84 8.15 -22.23
C ARG A 124 -7.15 8.42 -23.57
N SER A 125 -5.94 7.93 -23.77
CA SER A 125 -5.18 8.13 -25.02
C SER A 125 -5.61 7.21 -26.16
N GLY A 126 -6.60 6.34 -25.96
CA GLY A 126 -7.09 5.43 -27.00
C GLY A 126 -6.03 4.40 -27.42
N ALA A 127 -5.22 3.94 -26.47
CA ALA A 127 -4.26 2.86 -26.73
C ALA A 127 -5.00 1.62 -27.27
N SER A 128 -4.46 1.00 -28.33
CA SER A 128 -4.96 -0.28 -28.84
C SER A 128 -5.01 -1.32 -27.71
N ALA A 129 -5.84 -2.35 -27.81
CA ALA A 129 -5.96 -3.39 -26.77
C ALA A 129 -4.61 -4.07 -26.43
N ASP A 130 -3.63 -4.02 -27.35
CA ASP A 130 -2.25 -4.50 -27.16
C ASP A 130 -1.30 -3.49 -26.47
N ASP A 131 -1.69 -2.22 -26.34
CA ASP A 131 -0.87 -1.11 -25.79
C ASP A 131 -1.34 -0.64 -24.39
N VAL A 132 -2.27 -1.36 -23.76
CA VAL A 132 -2.71 -1.06 -22.40
C VAL A 132 -1.65 -1.52 -21.40
N TYR A 133 -1.18 -0.57 -20.58
CA TYR A 133 -0.24 -0.83 -19.47
C TYR A 133 -0.87 -1.65 -18.34
#